data_AF-A0A5P1V327-F1
#
_entry.id   AF-A0A5P1V327-F1
#
_cell.length_a   1.000
_cell.length_b   1.000
_cell.length_c   1.000
_cell.angle_alpha   90.00
_cell.angle_beta   90.00
_cell.angle_gamma   90.00
#
_symmetry.space_group_name_H-M   'P 1'
#
loop_
_entity.id
_entity.type
_entity.pdbx_description
1 polymer ?
#
loop_
_entity_poly.entity_id
_entity_poly.type
_entity_poly.pdbx_seq_one_letter_code
_entity_poly.pdbx_strand_id
1 'polypeptide(L)'
;MDKKFLIKRLPLVLVLVLLLPSCALKERFQEFKDDNLERAKVFLARLPLVKRYVSLYPPPKEFYQEVKGMVEWIKGAKVPDLYKEEQKAVLKHWEEIENLYKSKYYRRCERELKKLKPKAETLKNKLETYRETLKREAMQKYQALEQKAKEVLKTKKGEDRLKIELYLWKLRSLITLEDYDSFNKEIENAPF
;
A
#
# COMPACT_ATOMS: atom_id res chain seq x y z
N MET A 1 -16.14 49.38 -6.88
CA MET A 1 -15.65 48.48 -5.82
C MET A 1 -14.38 49.09 -5.23
N ASP A 2 -14.47 49.50 -3.95
CA ASP A 2 -13.53 50.43 -3.32
C ASP A 2 -12.13 49.85 -3.10
N LYS A 3 -11.12 50.49 -3.73
CA LYS A 3 -9.68 50.24 -3.49
C LYS A 3 -9.29 50.34 -2.00
N LYS A 4 -10.04 51.11 -1.20
CA LYS A 4 -9.87 51.24 0.25
C LYS A 4 -10.22 49.97 1.03
N PHE A 5 -11.08 49.09 0.48
CA PHE A 5 -11.50 47.85 1.12
C PHE A 5 -10.44 46.74 1.01
N LEU A 6 -9.71 46.71 -0.12
CA LEU A 6 -8.59 45.79 -0.37
C LEU A 6 -7.38 46.10 0.53
N ILE A 7 -7.02 47.38 0.69
CA ILE A 7 -5.86 47.80 1.50
C ILE A 7 -6.06 47.51 3.00
N LYS A 8 -7.29 47.63 3.52
CA LYS A 8 -7.58 47.34 4.94
C LYS A 8 -7.49 45.85 5.31
N ARG A 9 -7.70 44.94 4.35
CA ARG A 9 -7.58 43.48 4.59
C ARG A 9 -6.22 42.91 4.20
N LEU A 10 -5.44 43.63 3.39
CA LEU A 10 -4.09 43.24 2.98
C LEU A 10 -3.13 42.92 4.14
N PRO A 11 -3.02 43.73 5.22
CA PRO A 11 -2.15 43.40 6.35
C PRO A 11 -2.63 42.16 7.11
N LEU A 12 -3.93 41.90 7.15
CA LEU A 12 -4.50 40.71 7.80
C LEU A 12 -4.16 39.44 7.01
N VAL A 13 -4.24 39.51 5.67
CA VAL A 13 -3.79 38.43 4.78
C VAL A 13 -2.27 38.24 4.87
N LEU A 14 -1.49 39.32 4.93
CA LEU A 14 -0.03 39.24 5.06
C LEU A 14 0.40 38.62 6.41
N VAL A 15 -0.29 38.97 7.50
CA VAL A 15 -0.07 38.37 8.83
C VAL A 15 -0.47 36.89 8.84
N LEU A 16 -1.58 36.51 8.21
CA LEU A 16 -1.95 35.10 8.04
C LEU A 16 -0.91 34.32 7.22
N VAL A 17 -0.42 34.89 6.11
CA VAL A 17 0.60 34.29 5.25
C VAL A 17 1.96 34.18 5.94
N LEU A 18 2.29 35.09 6.86
CA LEU A 18 3.53 35.06 7.65
C LEU A 18 3.43 34.15 8.89
N LEU A 19 2.25 33.95 9.47
CA LEU A 19 2.05 33.07 10.62
C LEU A 19 2.00 31.59 10.25
N LEU A 20 1.43 31.24 9.08
CA LEU A 20 1.38 29.85 8.58
C LEU A 20 2.76 29.15 8.50
N PRO A 21 3.82 29.77 7.94
CA PRO A 21 5.15 29.15 7.91
C PRO A 21 5.81 29.07 9.29
N SER A 22 5.45 29.93 10.25
CA SER A 22 6.06 29.91 11.60
C SER A 22 5.75 28.62 12.38
N CYS A 23 4.55 28.06 12.22
CA CYS A 23 4.19 26.77 12.84
C CYS A 23 4.97 25.61 12.22
N ALA A 24 5.02 25.55 10.88
CA ALA A 24 5.80 24.53 10.17
C ALA A 24 7.30 24.63 10.46
N LEU A 25 7.85 25.84 10.62
CA LEU A 25 9.25 26.04 10.98
C LEU A 25 9.54 25.57 12.41
N LYS A 26 8.62 25.85 13.34
CA LYS A 26 8.73 25.43 14.74
C LYS A 26 8.71 23.90 14.87
N GLU A 27 7.83 23.22 14.15
CA GLU A 27 7.79 21.76 14.09
C GLU A 27 9.08 21.18 13.52
N ARG A 28 9.57 21.71 12.39
CA ARG A 28 10.86 21.27 11.79
C ARG A 28 12.05 21.48 12.72
N PHE A 29 12.09 22.61 13.44
CA PHE A 29 13.15 22.89 14.40
C PHE A 29 13.10 21.93 15.60
N GLN A 30 11.89 21.63 16.07
CA GLN A 30 11.68 20.67 17.15
C GLN A 30 12.11 19.25 16.70
N GLU A 31 11.72 18.82 15.49
CA GLU A 31 12.17 17.56 14.91
C GLU A 31 13.70 17.47 14.80
N PHE A 32 14.36 18.54 14.34
CA PHE A 32 15.81 18.60 14.26
C PHE A 32 16.49 18.44 15.62
N LYS A 33 15.99 19.15 16.64
CA LYS A 33 16.50 19.04 18.02
C LYS A 33 16.32 17.61 18.55
N ASP A 34 15.16 17.04 18.30
CA ASP A 34 14.80 15.70 18.73
C ASP A 34 15.66 14.61 18.07
N ASP A 35 16.00 14.80 16.79
CA ASP A 35 16.83 13.87 16.02
C ASP A 35 18.30 13.90 16.47
N ASN A 36 18.83 15.08 16.75
CA ASN A 36 20.18 15.22 17.29
C ASN A 36 20.27 14.63 18.70
N LEU A 37 19.26 14.84 19.53
CA LEU A 37 19.19 14.24 20.86
C LEU A 37 19.13 12.72 20.78
N GLU A 38 18.29 12.18 19.89
CA GLU A 38 18.20 10.73 19.66
C GLU A 38 19.54 10.17 19.18
N ARG A 39 20.20 10.83 18.21
CA ARG A 39 21.52 10.42 17.72
C ARG A 39 22.57 10.38 18.81
N ALA A 40 22.63 11.41 19.66
CA ALA A 40 23.53 11.45 20.79
C ALA A 40 23.24 10.30 21.76
N LYS A 41 21.97 10.06 22.11
CA LYS A 41 21.57 8.95 22.98
C LYS A 41 21.93 7.58 22.38
N VAL A 42 21.64 7.34 21.11
CA VAL A 42 21.97 6.08 20.42
C VAL A 42 23.48 5.86 20.39
N PHE A 43 24.27 6.91 20.15
CA PHE A 43 25.73 6.85 20.20
C PHE A 43 26.24 6.51 21.61
N LEU A 44 25.79 7.25 22.63
CA LEU A 44 26.20 7.02 24.02
C LEU A 44 25.78 5.65 24.54
N ALA A 45 24.62 5.12 24.10
CA ALA A 45 24.15 3.79 24.45
C ALA A 45 25.02 2.65 23.90
N ARG A 46 25.91 2.92 22.93
CA ARG A 46 26.90 1.95 22.43
C ARG A 46 28.19 1.94 23.26
N LEU A 47 28.43 2.94 24.11
CA LEU A 47 29.62 3.02 24.93
C LEU A 47 29.45 2.19 26.22
N PRO A 48 30.38 1.27 26.55
CA PRO A 48 30.20 0.28 27.62
C PRO A 48 30.01 0.88 29.01
N LEU A 49 30.65 2.03 29.31
CA LEU A 49 30.57 2.69 30.61
C LEU A 49 29.35 3.61 30.76
N VAL A 50 28.84 4.13 29.63
CA VAL A 50 27.79 5.16 29.62
C VAL A 50 26.42 4.55 29.37
N LYS A 51 26.34 3.38 28.72
CA LYS A 51 25.07 2.74 28.32
C LYS A 51 24.04 2.59 29.44
N ARG A 52 24.48 2.31 30.68
CA ARG A 52 23.59 2.13 31.85
C ARG A 52 22.88 3.42 32.29
N TYR A 53 23.39 4.57 31.88
CA TYR A 53 22.86 5.89 32.21
C TYR A 53 22.04 6.51 31.08
N VAL A 54 21.93 5.83 29.94
CA VAL A 54 21.24 6.34 28.75
C VAL A 54 19.97 5.55 28.53
N SER A 55 18.83 6.20 28.75
CA SER A 55 17.53 5.66 28.37
C SER A 55 17.20 6.07 26.93
N LEU A 56 17.03 5.06 26.06
CA LEU A 56 16.57 5.24 24.69
C LEU A 56 15.04 5.39 24.65
N TYR A 57 14.56 6.01 23.57
CA TYR A 57 13.13 6.01 23.27
C TYR A 57 12.62 4.56 23.14
N PRO A 58 11.44 4.18 23.68
CA PRO A 58 10.96 2.81 23.60
C PRO A 58 10.70 2.40 22.13
N PRO A 59 10.94 1.14 21.77
CA PRO A 59 10.67 0.65 20.42
C PRO A 59 9.16 0.64 20.12
N PRO A 60 8.71 1.17 18.97
CA PRO A 60 7.29 1.15 18.57
C PRO A 60 6.89 -0.24 18.03
N LYS A 61 6.96 -1.28 18.88
CA LYS A 61 6.84 -2.69 18.45
C LYS A 61 5.53 -2.99 17.74
N GLU A 62 4.39 -2.69 18.37
CA GLU A 62 3.06 -2.99 17.83
C GLU A 62 2.83 -2.27 16.50
N PHE A 63 3.10 -0.97 16.48
CA PHE A 63 2.94 -0.14 15.30
C PHE A 63 3.86 -0.58 14.15
N TYR A 64 5.10 -0.97 14.47
CA TYR A 64 6.01 -1.55 13.48
C TYR A 64 5.47 -2.84 12.88
N GLN A 65 4.96 -3.78 13.70
CA GLN A 65 4.41 -5.05 13.20
C GLN A 65 3.15 -4.83 12.36
N GLU A 66 2.29 -3.89 12.76
CA GLU A 66 1.09 -3.53 12.00
C GLU A 66 1.47 -3.08 10.57
N VAL A 67 2.36 -2.09 10.46
CA VAL A 67 2.80 -1.58 9.15
C VAL A 67 3.59 -2.62 8.38
N LYS A 68 4.42 -3.44 9.06
CA LYS A 68 5.14 -4.55 8.44
C LYS A 68 4.19 -5.53 7.74
N GLY A 69 3.12 -5.94 8.41
CA GLY A 69 2.14 -6.86 7.83
C GLY A 69 1.48 -6.31 6.56
N MET A 70 1.18 -5.00 6.52
CA MET A 70 0.67 -4.35 5.32
C MET A 70 1.69 -4.36 4.18
N VAL A 71 2.94 -4.02 4.47
CA VAL A 71 4.00 -3.97 3.46
C VAL A 71 4.33 -5.37 2.93
N GLU A 72 4.35 -6.39 3.78
CA GLU A 72 4.56 -7.78 3.37
C GLU A 72 3.45 -8.27 2.44
N TRP A 73 2.20 -7.92 2.73
CA TRP A 73 1.09 -8.18 1.82
C TRP A 73 1.27 -7.48 0.47
N ILE A 74 1.63 -6.19 0.46
CA ILE A 74 1.87 -5.41 -0.76
C ILE A 74 3.03 -6.00 -1.58
N LYS A 75 4.06 -6.53 -0.92
CA LYS A 75 5.22 -7.16 -1.56
C LYS A 75 4.85 -8.47 -2.26
N GLY A 76 3.92 -9.24 -1.68
CA GLY A 76 3.43 -10.50 -2.26
C GLY A 76 2.31 -10.35 -3.30
N ALA A 77 1.69 -9.17 -3.39
CA ALA A 77 0.58 -8.94 -4.32
C ALA A 77 1.05 -8.85 -5.78
N LYS A 78 0.22 -9.36 -6.70
CA LYS A 78 0.37 -9.04 -8.13
C LYS A 78 -0.02 -7.58 -8.35
N VAL A 79 0.93 -6.75 -8.77
CA VAL A 79 0.73 -5.30 -8.92
C VAL A 79 0.66 -4.94 -10.41
N PRO A 80 -0.45 -4.33 -10.88
CA PRO A 80 -0.55 -3.86 -12.26
C PRO A 80 0.38 -2.68 -12.50
N ASP A 81 0.74 -2.44 -13.76
CA ASP A 81 1.71 -1.40 -14.16
C ASP A 81 1.40 -0.03 -13.57
N LEU A 82 0.11 0.32 -13.50
CA LEU A 82 -0.38 1.60 -13.00
C LEU A 82 0.03 1.90 -11.55
N TYR A 83 0.28 0.88 -10.73
CA TYR A 83 0.64 1.01 -9.32
C TYR A 83 2.10 0.65 -9.02
N LYS A 84 2.92 0.29 -10.03
CA LYS A 84 4.31 -0.14 -9.82
C LYS A 84 5.17 0.93 -9.15
N GLU A 85 5.05 2.19 -9.57
CA GLU A 85 5.82 3.29 -8.98
C GLU A 85 5.37 3.61 -7.55
N GLU A 86 4.07 3.56 -7.27
CA GLU A 86 3.54 3.70 -5.91
C GLU A 86 4.06 2.58 -4.99
N GLN A 87 4.04 1.33 -5.47
CA GLN A 87 4.59 0.18 -4.74
C GLN A 87 6.08 0.37 -4.46
N LYS A 88 6.87 0.75 -5.47
CA LYS A 88 8.30 1.00 -5.32
C LYS A 88 8.60 2.08 -4.29
N ALA A 89 7.81 3.16 -4.27
CA ALA A 89 7.95 4.22 -3.29
C ALA A 89 7.65 3.74 -1.86
N VAL A 90 6.60 2.93 -1.67
CA VAL A 90 6.25 2.33 -0.37
C VAL A 90 7.36 1.38 0.10
N LEU A 91 7.88 0.51 -0.77
CA LEU A 91 8.95 -0.44 -0.42
C LEU A 91 10.26 0.28 -0.07
N LYS A 92 10.63 1.30 -0.82
CA LYS A 92 11.82 2.11 -0.51
C LYS A 92 11.70 2.81 0.84
N HIS A 93 10.54 3.42 1.13
CA HIS A 93 10.30 4.08 2.42
C HIS A 93 10.30 3.06 3.57
N TRP A 94 9.80 1.84 3.33
CA TRP A 94 9.89 0.75 4.30
C TRP A 94 11.33 0.34 4.61
N GLU A 95 12.20 0.18 3.60
CA GLU A 95 13.62 -0.14 3.82
C GLU A 95 14.33 0.90 4.70
N GLU A 96 14.03 2.19 4.50
CA GLU A 96 14.54 3.28 5.35
C GLU A 96 14.08 3.11 6.81
N ILE A 97 12.82 2.73 7.03
CA ILE A 97 12.26 2.47 8.36
C ILE A 97 12.89 1.25 9.02
N GLU A 98 13.10 0.16 8.28
CA GLU A 98 13.79 -1.04 8.80
C GLU A 98 15.19 -0.70 9.30
N ASN A 99 15.91 0.14 8.56
CA ASN A 99 17.25 0.60 8.93
C ASN A 99 17.24 1.45 10.20
N LEU A 100 16.25 2.35 10.36
CA LEU A 100 16.05 3.13 11.58
C LEU A 100 15.76 2.23 12.78
N TYR A 101 14.87 1.26 12.62
CA TYR A 101 14.49 0.31 13.68
C TYR A 101 15.68 -0.54 14.12
N LYS A 102 16.43 -1.13 13.18
CA LYS A 102 17.67 -1.90 13.45
C LYS A 102 18.73 -1.06 14.16
N SER A 103 18.85 0.20 13.78
CA SER A 103 19.83 1.14 14.34
C SER A 103 19.40 1.78 15.68
N LYS A 104 18.22 1.41 16.21
CA LYS A 104 17.62 1.90 17.46
C LYS A 104 17.22 3.39 17.46
N TYR A 105 17.00 3.98 16.28
CA TYR A 105 16.41 5.32 16.14
C TYR A 105 14.88 5.24 16.21
N TYR A 106 14.37 4.78 17.36
CA TYR A 106 12.97 4.40 17.54
C TYR A 106 11.99 5.58 17.44
N ARG A 107 12.38 6.77 17.87
CA ARG A 107 11.53 7.96 17.77
C ARG A 107 11.38 8.40 16.32
N ARG A 108 12.50 8.49 15.58
CA ARG A 108 12.46 8.77 14.14
C ARG A 108 11.72 7.68 13.37
N CYS A 109 11.93 6.41 13.74
CA CYS A 109 11.21 5.27 13.18
C CYS A 109 9.69 5.43 13.34
N GLU A 110 9.20 5.78 14.54
CA GLU A 110 7.77 5.98 14.78
C GLU A 110 7.18 7.10 13.91
N ARG A 111 7.90 8.23 13.75
CA ARG A 111 7.45 9.32 12.87
C ARG A 111 7.37 8.89 11.41
N GLU A 112 8.35 8.15 10.92
CA GLU A 112 8.34 7.65 9.53
C GLU A 112 7.27 6.59 9.32
N LEU A 113 7.03 5.70 10.30
CA LEU A 113 5.91 4.76 10.30
C LEU A 113 4.56 5.50 10.18
N LYS A 114 4.36 6.61 10.91
CA LYS A 114 3.14 7.44 10.83
C LYS A 114 2.92 8.04 9.43
N LYS A 115 4.00 8.32 8.70
CA LYS A 115 3.93 8.81 7.31
C LYS A 115 3.68 7.68 6.30
N LEU A 116 4.24 6.50 6.55
CA LEU A 116 4.13 5.35 5.64
C LEU A 116 2.77 4.67 5.75
N LYS A 117 2.24 4.48 6.96
CA LYS A 117 0.96 3.79 7.20
C LYS A 117 -0.17 4.21 6.25
N PRO A 118 -0.54 5.50 6.15
CA PRO A 118 -1.65 5.90 5.27
C PRO A 118 -1.36 5.64 3.78
N LYS A 119 -0.10 5.71 3.35
CA LYS A 119 0.31 5.40 1.97
C LYS A 119 0.17 3.90 1.69
N ALA A 120 0.64 3.07 2.62
CA ALA A 120 0.53 1.62 2.53
C ALA A 120 -0.94 1.17 2.54
N GLU A 121 -1.78 1.73 3.43
CA GLU A 121 -3.22 1.46 3.47
C GLU A 121 -3.91 1.85 2.15
N THR A 122 -3.62 3.03 1.63
CA THR A 122 -4.19 3.50 0.35
C THR A 122 -3.82 2.57 -0.79
N LEU A 123 -2.55 2.18 -0.90
CA LEU A 123 -2.08 1.27 -1.94
C LEU A 123 -2.69 -0.12 -1.78
N LYS A 124 -2.76 -0.65 -0.56
CA LYS A 124 -3.38 -1.93 -0.26
C LYS A 124 -4.85 -1.94 -0.71
N ASN A 125 -5.63 -0.92 -0.34
CA ASN A 125 -7.04 -0.81 -0.72
C ASN A 125 -7.21 -0.72 -2.25
N LYS A 126 -6.34 0.03 -2.94
CA LYS A 126 -6.33 0.09 -4.42
C LYS A 126 -6.09 -1.28 -5.05
N LEU A 127 -5.13 -2.05 -4.52
CA LEU A 127 -4.79 -3.38 -5.02
C LEU A 127 -5.89 -4.41 -4.71
N GLU A 128 -6.49 -4.37 -3.52
CA GLU A 128 -7.64 -5.22 -3.16
C GLU A 128 -8.83 -4.92 -4.08
N THR A 129 -9.16 -3.65 -4.28
CA THR A 129 -10.24 -3.23 -5.18
C THR A 129 -9.97 -3.70 -6.62
N TYR A 130 -8.75 -3.55 -7.11
CA TYR A 130 -8.38 -3.99 -8.45
C TYR A 130 -8.54 -5.51 -8.61
N ARG A 131 -8.06 -6.28 -7.63
CA ARG A 131 -8.19 -7.74 -7.58
C ARG A 131 -9.65 -8.18 -7.55
N GLU A 132 -10.48 -7.52 -6.75
CA GLU A 132 -11.92 -7.81 -6.68
C GLU A 132 -12.64 -7.51 -8.00
N THR A 133 -12.29 -6.41 -8.66
CA THR A 133 -12.82 -6.06 -9.98
C THR A 133 -12.47 -7.13 -11.00
N LEU A 134 -11.20 -7.53 -11.11
CA LEU A 134 -10.77 -8.59 -12.02
C LEU A 134 -11.50 -9.92 -11.75
N LYS A 135 -11.63 -10.30 -10.48
CA LYS A 135 -12.38 -11.49 -10.08
C LYS A 135 -13.84 -11.42 -10.51
N ARG A 136 -14.49 -10.28 -10.30
CA ARG A 136 -15.90 -10.06 -10.64
C ARG A 136 -16.10 -10.13 -12.16
N GLU A 137 -15.26 -9.46 -12.93
CA GLU A 137 -15.29 -9.47 -14.39
C GLU A 137 -15.07 -10.88 -14.94
N ALA A 138 -14.07 -11.59 -14.45
CA ALA A 138 -13.79 -12.96 -14.87
C ALA A 138 -14.95 -13.90 -14.53
N MET A 139 -15.54 -13.77 -13.33
CA MET A 139 -16.69 -14.59 -12.92
C MET A 139 -17.93 -14.31 -13.77
N GLN A 140 -18.20 -13.05 -14.13
CA GLN A 140 -19.31 -12.69 -15.02
C GLN A 140 -19.13 -13.31 -16.41
N LYS A 141 -17.92 -13.20 -16.98
CA LYS A 141 -17.60 -13.85 -18.28
C LYS A 141 -17.76 -15.38 -18.20
N TYR A 142 -17.25 -15.99 -17.13
CA TYR A 142 -17.40 -17.44 -16.88
C TYR A 142 -18.87 -17.86 -16.80
N GLN A 143 -19.71 -17.13 -16.04
CA GLN A 143 -21.13 -17.44 -15.91
C GLN A 143 -21.87 -17.37 -17.25
N ALA A 144 -21.59 -16.35 -18.07
CA ALA A 144 -22.17 -16.24 -19.40
C ALA A 144 -21.80 -17.43 -20.30
N LEU A 145 -20.56 -17.89 -20.21
CA LEU A 145 -20.05 -19.03 -20.98
C LEU A 145 -20.60 -20.36 -20.47
N GLU A 146 -20.72 -20.53 -19.14
CA GLU A 146 -21.33 -21.70 -18.52
C GLU A 146 -22.79 -21.87 -18.93
N GLN A 147 -23.56 -20.77 -19.06
CA GLN A 147 -24.94 -20.81 -19.55
C GLN A 147 -25.01 -21.29 -21.00
N LYS A 148 -24.12 -20.80 -21.88
CA LYS A 148 -24.02 -21.29 -23.27
C LYS A 148 -23.67 -22.78 -23.31
N ALA A 149 -22.69 -23.19 -22.50
CA ALA A 149 -22.26 -24.58 -22.40
C ALA A 149 -23.41 -25.50 -21.96
N LYS A 150 -24.23 -25.07 -20.99
CA LYS A 150 -25.39 -25.85 -20.51
C LYS A 150 -26.37 -26.17 -21.63
N GLU A 151 -26.62 -25.25 -22.56
CA GLU A 151 -27.49 -25.51 -23.71
C GLU A 151 -26.90 -26.56 -24.67
N VAL A 152 -25.59 -26.47 -24.95
CA VAL A 152 -24.88 -27.45 -25.80
C VAL A 152 -24.78 -28.82 -25.12
N LEU A 153 -24.57 -28.86 -23.81
CA LEU A 153 -24.44 -30.09 -23.03
C LEU A 153 -25.73 -30.93 -22.96
N LYS A 154 -26.90 -30.33 -23.23
CA LYS A 154 -28.17 -31.08 -23.32
C LYS A 154 -28.17 -32.09 -24.47
N THR A 155 -27.44 -31.80 -25.55
CA THR A 155 -27.43 -32.61 -26.77
C THR A 155 -26.16 -33.44 -26.93
N LYS A 156 -25.04 -33.02 -26.32
CA LYS A 156 -23.76 -33.74 -26.36
C LYS A 156 -23.71 -34.90 -25.35
N LYS A 157 -23.05 -36.00 -25.75
CA LYS A 157 -22.84 -37.21 -24.92
C LYS A 157 -21.39 -37.70 -25.03
N GLY A 158 -20.97 -38.54 -24.09
CA GLY A 158 -19.65 -39.18 -24.13
C GLY A 158 -18.49 -38.19 -24.04
N GLU A 159 -17.48 -38.40 -24.89
CA GLU A 159 -16.21 -37.66 -24.85
C GLU A 159 -16.38 -36.15 -25.08
N ASP A 160 -17.26 -35.73 -26.00
CA ASP A 160 -17.52 -34.32 -26.28
C ASP A 160 -18.04 -33.57 -25.06
N ARG A 161 -18.93 -34.21 -24.29
CA ARG A 161 -19.47 -33.64 -23.05
C ARG A 161 -18.37 -33.46 -22.01
N LEU A 162 -17.53 -34.48 -21.84
CA LEU A 162 -16.43 -34.47 -20.87
C LEU A 162 -15.39 -33.39 -21.21
N LYS A 163 -15.10 -33.17 -22.49
CA LYS A 163 -14.23 -32.05 -22.95
C LYS A 163 -14.77 -30.69 -22.53
N ILE A 164 -16.07 -30.44 -22.72
CA ILE A 164 -16.71 -29.17 -22.32
C ILE A 164 -16.67 -29.00 -20.79
N GLU A 165 -17.02 -30.04 -20.03
CA GLU A 165 -17.00 -29.98 -18.56
C GLU A 165 -15.58 -29.73 -18.00
N LEU A 166 -14.56 -30.42 -18.54
CA LEU A 166 -13.15 -30.18 -18.18
C LEU A 166 -12.71 -28.76 -18.53
N TYR A 167 -13.14 -28.23 -19.67
CA TYR A 167 -12.82 -26.88 -20.08
C TYR A 167 -13.41 -25.83 -19.11
N LEU A 168 -14.69 -25.97 -18.72
CA LEU A 168 -15.30 -25.12 -17.71
C LEU A 168 -14.58 -25.23 -16.36
N TRP A 169 -14.20 -26.44 -15.95
CA TRP A 169 -13.41 -26.66 -14.74
C TRP A 169 -12.05 -25.94 -14.80
N LYS A 170 -11.33 -26.02 -15.94
CA LYS A 170 -10.07 -25.31 -16.16
C LYS A 170 -10.25 -23.80 -16.00
N LEU A 171 -11.26 -23.21 -16.64
CA LEU A 171 -11.55 -21.77 -16.52
C LEU A 171 -11.83 -21.35 -15.07
N ARG A 172 -12.63 -22.12 -14.33
CA ARG A 172 -12.92 -21.85 -12.92
C ARG A 172 -11.67 -21.95 -12.03
N SER A 173 -10.80 -22.91 -12.33
CA SER A 173 -9.51 -23.06 -11.64
C SER A 173 -8.61 -21.85 -11.87
N LEU A 174 -8.55 -21.31 -13.10
CA LEU A 174 -7.78 -20.10 -13.41
C LEU A 174 -8.28 -18.87 -12.63
N ILE A 175 -9.60 -18.68 -12.50
CA ILE A 175 -10.17 -17.61 -11.66
C ILE A 175 -9.75 -17.79 -10.18
N THR A 176 -9.80 -19.03 -9.69
CA THR A 176 -9.48 -19.36 -8.29
C THR A 176 -8.00 -19.12 -7.97
N LEU A 177 -7.12 -19.39 -8.95
CA LEU A 177 -5.69 -19.13 -8.87
C LEU A 177 -5.31 -17.68 -9.18
N GLU A 178 -6.29 -16.83 -9.50
CA GLU A 178 -6.08 -15.42 -9.87
C GLU A 178 -5.12 -15.26 -11.06
N ASP A 179 -5.22 -16.19 -12.00
CA ASP A 179 -4.52 -16.15 -13.28
C ASP A 179 -5.47 -15.65 -14.37
N TYR A 180 -5.78 -14.36 -14.29
CA TYR A 180 -6.73 -13.69 -15.17
C TYR A 180 -6.22 -13.54 -16.61
N ASP A 181 -4.90 -13.49 -16.81
CA ASP A 181 -4.30 -13.41 -18.14
C ASP A 181 -4.52 -14.71 -18.90
N SER A 182 -4.21 -15.85 -18.26
CA SER A 182 -4.49 -17.17 -18.83
C SER A 182 -6.00 -17.38 -19.01
N PHE A 183 -6.83 -16.93 -18.05
CA PHE A 183 -8.28 -17.00 -18.17
C PHE A 183 -8.80 -16.26 -19.41
N ASN A 184 -8.35 -15.02 -19.63
CA ASN A 184 -8.79 -14.20 -20.77
C ASN A 184 -8.32 -14.77 -22.11
N LYS A 185 -7.15 -15.42 -22.19
CA LYS A 185 -6.71 -16.11 -23.41
C LYS A 185 -7.49 -17.40 -23.65
N GLU A 186 -7.73 -18.17 -22.59
CA GLU A 186 -8.39 -19.46 -22.70
C GLU A 186 -9.85 -19.29 -23.13
N ILE A 187 -10.55 -18.27 -22.60
CA ILE A 187 -11.99 -18.08 -22.83
C ILE A 187 -12.37 -17.88 -24.31
N GLU A 188 -11.44 -17.40 -25.14
CA GLU A 188 -11.61 -17.21 -26.59
C GLU A 188 -11.59 -18.54 -27.37
N ASN A 189 -11.06 -19.61 -26.77
CA ASN A 189 -10.87 -20.92 -27.39
C ASN A 189 -11.92 -21.93 -26.90
N ALA A 190 -13.16 -21.47 -26.66
CA ALA A 190 -14.23 -22.34 -26.19
C ALA A 190 -14.48 -23.49 -27.20
N PRO A 191 -14.49 -24.77 -26.76
CA PRO A 191 -14.63 -25.91 -27.65
C PRO A 191 -16.08 -26.18 -28.08
N PHE A 192 -16.95 -25.17 -28.07
CA PHE A 192 -18.38 -25.26 -28.36
C PHE A 192 -18.97 -23.92 -28.85
#